data_AF-A0A847ISD9-F1
#
_entry.id   AF-A0A847ISD9-F1
#
_cell.length_a   1.000
_cell.length_b   1.000
_cell.length_c   1.000
_cell.angle_alpha   90.00
_cell.angle_beta   90.00
_cell.angle_gamma   90.00
#
_symmetry.space_group_name_H-M   'P 1'
#
loop_
_entity.id
_entity.type
_entity.pdbx_description
1 polymer ?
#
loop_
_entity_poly.entity_id
_entity_poly.type
_entity_poly.pdbx_seq_one_letter_code
_entity_poly.pdbx_strand_id
1 'polypeptide(L)'
;IIFAPSKLYGNVNHARKGLCYAMLPVSALEKTISMFVINFLCTSILITAGLFAADMLLYLIVPSRMEGFLLNYETARLFGEELIELFFLQSIFILGNMVFKRQKVARTFISLIGIGFLLGLVMLLVFRAIGLENIERFADSILAEFPKEIDNWDILSYSTFNSTYRHIPLIRNIIIIAYSVTGLITATCWVGVYRLIKTTKY
;
A
#
# COMPACT_ATOMS: atom_id res chain seq x y z
N ILE A 1 -3.02 8.49 7.27
CA ILE A 1 -2.19 7.29 6.97
C ILE A 1 -0.84 7.69 6.37
N ILE A 2 -0.81 8.24 5.16
CA ILE A 2 0.41 8.70 4.45
C ILE A 2 1.24 9.73 5.25
N PHE A 3 0.58 10.60 6.01
CA PHE A 3 1.25 11.60 6.83
C PHE A 3 1.80 11.08 8.16
N ALA A 4 1.33 9.91 8.65
CA ALA A 4 1.69 9.38 9.96
C ALA A 4 3.22 9.19 10.12
N PRO A 5 3.95 8.54 9.17
CA PRO A 5 5.40 8.44 9.28
C PRO A 5 6.09 9.80 9.28
N SER A 6 5.59 10.77 8.51
CA SER A 6 6.16 12.12 8.44
C SER A 6 5.91 12.96 9.71
N LYS A 7 4.82 12.71 10.42
CA LYS A 7 4.44 13.43 11.65
C LYS A 7 5.08 12.81 12.89
N LEU A 8 5.06 11.49 13.00
CA LEU A 8 5.64 10.75 14.13
C LEU A 8 7.17 10.75 14.08
N TYR A 9 7.75 10.56 12.88
CA TYR A 9 9.19 10.40 12.69
C TYR A 9 9.80 11.46 11.78
N GLY A 10 9.15 12.63 11.64
CA GLY A 10 9.60 13.71 10.77
C GLY A 10 11.00 14.24 11.10
N ASN A 11 11.43 14.15 12.34
CA ASN A 11 12.72 14.69 12.77
C ASN A 11 13.86 13.67 12.80
N VAL A 12 13.60 12.38 12.55
CA VAL A 12 14.61 11.32 12.67
C VAL A 12 15.81 11.53 11.74
N ASN A 13 15.58 12.09 10.55
CA ASN A 13 16.63 12.39 9.57
C ASN A 13 17.29 13.77 9.76
N HIS A 14 16.96 14.51 10.82
CA HIS A 14 17.59 15.81 11.11
C HIS A 14 18.75 15.67 12.09
N ALA A 15 19.92 16.18 11.71
CA ALA A 15 21.14 16.11 12.53
C ALA A 15 20.98 16.67 13.96
N ARG A 16 20.17 17.73 14.15
CA ARG A 16 19.95 18.34 15.48
C ARG A 16 18.69 17.86 16.19
N LYS A 17 17.58 17.68 15.46
CA LYS A 17 16.27 17.33 16.05
C LYS A 17 16.03 15.81 16.17
N GLY A 18 16.78 15.00 15.41
CA GLY A 18 16.74 13.54 15.46
C GLY A 18 17.74 12.93 16.45
N LEU A 19 18.58 13.78 17.07
CA LEU A 19 19.65 13.37 17.99
C LEU A 19 19.12 12.55 19.16
N CYS A 20 18.01 12.96 19.78
CA CYS A 20 17.38 12.19 20.87
C CYS A 20 16.96 10.79 20.44
N TYR A 21 16.45 10.62 19.21
CA TYR A 21 16.07 9.32 18.68
C TYR A 21 17.30 8.47 18.30
N ALA A 22 18.34 9.11 17.77
CA ALA A 22 19.62 8.46 17.46
C ALA A 22 20.36 7.99 18.73
N MET A 23 20.31 8.79 19.80
CA MET A 23 20.97 8.56 21.09
C MET A 23 20.31 7.49 21.96
N LEU A 24 19.09 7.05 21.66
CA LEU A 24 18.47 5.93 22.39
C LEU A 24 19.39 4.70 22.35
N PRO A 25 19.72 4.08 23.51
CA PRO A 25 20.64 2.95 23.64
C PRO A 25 19.96 1.65 23.19
N VAL A 26 19.47 1.65 21.96
CA VAL A 26 18.60 0.63 21.37
C VAL A 26 19.19 0.24 20.02
N SER A 27 19.11 -1.04 19.66
CA SER A 27 19.65 -1.54 18.41
C SER A 27 19.01 -0.86 17.20
N ALA A 28 19.75 -0.77 16.09
CA ALA A 28 19.20 -0.23 14.85
C ALA A 28 18.01 -1.05 14.34
N LEU A 29 18.02 -2.38 14.56
CA LEU A 29 16.91 -3.26 14.20
C LEU A 29 15.65 -2.95 15.03
N GLU A 30 15.80 -2.86 16.35
CA GLU A 30 14.70 -2.54 17.25
C GLU A 30 14.07 -1.20 16.89
N LYS A 31 14.87 -0.16 16.62
CA LYS A 31 14.37 1.14 16.15
C LYS A 31 13.56 1.02 14.86
N THR A 32 14.04 0.23 13.89
CA THR A 32 13.31 0.02 12.63
C THR A 32 11.98 -0.69 12.84
N ILE A 33 11.98 -1.79 13.59
CA ILE A 33 10.77 -2.56 13.89
C ILE A 33 9.78 -1.70 14.67
N SER A 34 10.23 -0.97 15.70
CA SER A 34 9.37 -0.04 16.44
C SER A 34 8.77 1.03 15.53
N MET A 35 9.52 1.55 14.55
CA MET A 35 9.03 2.55 13.60
C MET A 35 7.91 2.01 12.72
N PHE A 36 8.00 0.76 12.25
CA PHE A 36 6.93 0.11 11.48
C PHE A 36 5.72 -0.24 12.37
N VAL A 37 5.94 -0.87 13.52
CA VAL A 37 4.86 -1.34 14.41
C VAL A 37 4.05 -0.18 14.98
N ILE A 38 4.70 0.87 15.49
CA ILE A 38 4.01 2.04 16.05
C ILE A 38 3.21 2.75 14.96
N ASN A 39 3.79 2.90 13.77
CA ASN A 39 3.10 3.56 12.67
C ASN A 39 1.88 2.74 12.23
N PHE A 40 2.00 1.42 12.09
CA PHE A 40 0.89 0.52 11.76
C PHE A 40 -0.22 0.59 12.80
N LEU A 41 0.12 0.41 14.09
CA LEU A 41 -0.85 0.44 15.18
C LEU A 41 -1.57 1.79 15.26
N CYS A 42 -0.82 2.89 15.16
CA CYS A 42 -1.39 4.24 15.17
C CYS A 42 -2.34 4.46 13.97
N THR A 43 -1.96 4.00 12.78
CA THR A 43 -2.84 4.13 11.61
C THR A 43 -4.09 3.26 11.72
N SER A 44 -3.97 2.02 12.18
CA SER A 44 -5.12 1.14 12.35
C SER A 44 -6.12 1.72 13.34
N ILE A 45 -5.65 2.19 14.50
CA ILE A 45 -6.51 2.85 15.50
C ILE A 45 -7.17 4.10 14.92
N LEU A 46 -6.42 4.94 14.20
CA LEU A 46 -6.97 6.17 13.60
C LEU A 46 -8.04 5.88 12.55
N ILE A 47 -7.89 4.81 11.76
CA ILE A 47 -8.89 4.44 10.75
C ILE A 47 -10.14 3.90 11.42
N THR A 48 -10.00 2.99 12.39
CA THR A 48 -11.15 2.45 13.13
C THR A 48 -11.90 3.58 13.86
N ALA A 49 -11.18 4.48 14.54
CA ALA A 49 -11.78 5.64 15.18
C ALA A 49 -12.45 6.59 14.17
N GLY A 50 -11.83 6.81 13.01
CA GLY A 50 -12.40 7.62 11.93
C GLY A 50 -13.68 7.02 11.36
N LEU A 51 -13.76 5.70 11.23
CA LEU A 51 -14.95 5.00 10.77
C LEU A 51 -16.09 5.11 11.78
N PHE A 52 -15.83 4.92 13.07
CA PHE A 52 -16.82 5.18 14.13
C PHE A 52 -17.29 6.65 14.17
N ALA A 53 -16.37 7.60 13.95
CA ALA A 53 -16.74 9.01 13.88
C ALA A 53 -17.61 9.32 12.65
N ALA A 54 -17.32 8.68 11.51
CA ALA A 54 -18.13 8.79 10.30
C ALA A 54 -19.54 8.20 10.51
N ASP A 55 -19.66 7.03 11.15
CA ASP A 55 -20.95 6.43 11.51
C ASP A 55 -21.79 7.37 12.36
N MET A 56 -21.18 7.94 13.41
CA MET A 56 -21.85 8.90 14.29
C MET A 56 -22.31 10.16 13.54
N LEU A 57 -21.47 10.69 12.65
CA LEU A 57 -21.78 11.89 11.86
C LEU A 57 -22.89 11.62 10.85
N LEU A 58 -22.85 10.47 10.16
CA LEU A 58 -23.88 10.09 9.20
C LEU A 58 -25.23 9.82 9.87
N TYR A 59 -25.23 9.18 11.04
CA TYR A 59 -26.43 8.99 11.85
C TYR A 59 -27.06 10.32 12.29
N LEU A 60 -26.23 11.32 12.60
CA LEU A 60 -26.70 12.66 12.95
C LEU A 60 -27.34 13.41 11.78
N ILE A 61 -26.81 13.27 10.55
CA ILE A 61 -27.29 14.01 9.37
C ILE A 61 -28.52 13.34 8.74
N VAL A 62 -28.54 12.01 8.61
CA VAL A 62 -29.64 11.28 7.95
C VAL A 62 -30.04 10.06 8.78
N PRO A 63 -30.73 10.26 9.92
CA PRO A 63 -31.13 9.16 10.79
C PRO A 63 -32.13 8.20 10.14
N SER A 64 -32.91 8.66 9.15
CA SER A 64 -33.99 7.88 8.51
C SER A 64 -33.53 6.88 7.44
N ARG A 65 -32.24 6.86 7.07
CA ARG A 65 -31.70 5.98 6.00
C ARG A 65 -30.61 5.01 6.47
N MET A 66 -30.31 4.96 7.76
CA MET A 66 -29.23 4.13 8.30
C MET A 66 -29.82 2.93 9.06
N GLU A 67 -29.92 1.78 8.42
CA GLU A 67 -30.20 0.50 9.08
C GLU A 67 -28.88 -0.15 9.54
N GLY A 68 -28.29 0.37 10.62
CA GLY A 68 -27.12 -0.22 11.29
C GLY A 68 -25.82 0.61 11.22
N PHE A 69 -24.75 0.06 11.80
CA PHE A 69 -23.39 0.62 11.76
C PHE A 69 -22.69 0.24 10.45
N LEU A 70 -21.78 1.10 9.95
CA LEU A 70 -20.96 0.75 8.77
C LEU A 70 -19.95 -0.36 9.10
N LEU A 71 -19.62 -0.57 10.38
CA LEU A 71 -18.85 -1.71 10.85
C LEU A 71 -19.76 -2.92 11.12
N ASN A 72 -20.06 -3.67 10.07
CA ASN A 72 -20.69 -5.00 10.11
C ASN A 72 -19.66 -6.11 9.80
N TYR A 73 -20.03 -7.39 9.99
CA TYR A 73 -19.18 -8.55 9.75
C TYR A 73 -18.50 -8.56 8.37
N GLU A 74 -19.27 -8.30 7.31
CA GLU A 74 -18.76 -8.28 5.93
C GLU A 74 -17.75 -7.14 5.71
N THR A 75 -18.08 -5.93 6.18
CA THR A 75 -17.18 -4.77 6.10
C THR A 75 -15.94 -4.94 6.96
N ALA A 76 -16.02 -5.64 8.09
CA ALA A 76 -14.88 -5.93 8.95
C ALA A 76 -13.89 -6.90 8.27
N ARG A 77 -14.40 -7.86 7.49
CA ARG A 77 -13.56 -8.76 6.69
C ARG A 77 -12.83 -8.00 5.59
N LEU A 78 -13.54 -7.17 4.82
CA LEU A 78 -12.94 -6.30 3.81
C LEU A 78 -11.90 -5.36 4.42
N PHE A 79 -12.23 -4.77 5.58
CA PHE A 79 -11.32 -3.91 6.31
C PHE A 79 -10.00 -4.60 6.69
N GLY A 80 -10.05 -5.88 7.08
CA GLY A 80 -8.86 -6.65 7.40
C GLY A 80 -7.90 -6.82 6.21
N GLU A 81 -8.43 -7.03 5.01
CA GLU A 81 -7.62 -7.16 3.78
C GLU A 81 -7.01 -5.80 3.40
N GLU A 82 -7.80 -4.73 3.46
CA GLU A 82 -7.34 -3.35 3.19
C GLU A 82 -6.27 -2.88 4.19
N LEU A 83 -6.33 -3.30 5.46
CA LEU A 83 -5.30 -2.97 6.45
C LEU A 83 -3.92 -3.52 6.08
N ILE A 84 -3.86 -4.69 5.44
CA ILE A 84 -2.60 -5.30 4.99
C ILE A 84 -2.03 -4.49 3.81
N GLU A 85 -2.88 -4.08 2.87
CA GLU A 85 -2.45 -3.23 1.76
C GLU A 85 -1.97 -1.86 2.23
N LEU A 86 -2.66 -1.28 3.22
CA LEU A 86 -2.25 -0.04 3.86
C LEU A 86 -0.91 -0.16 4.58
N PHE A 87 -0.62 -1.30 5.21
CA PHE A 87 0.69 -1.58 5.80
C PHE A 87 1.80 -1.59 4.74
N PHE A 88 1.53 -2.20 3.59
CA PHE A 88 2.49 -2.20 2.48
C PHE A 88 2.72 -0.80 1.94
N LEU A 89 1.66 -0.02 1.70
CA LEU A 89 1.78 1.37 1.26
C LEU A 89 2.55 2.22 2.27
N GLN A 90 2.28 2.03 3.57
CA GLN A 90 2.93 2.75 4.66
C GLN A 90 4.45 2.50 4.69
N SER A 91 4.90 1.31 4.29
CA SER A 91 6.33 0.98 4.27
C SER A 91 7.14 1.86 3.32
N ILE A 92 6.56 2.23 2.18
CA ILE A 92 7.15 3.13 1.18
C ILE A 92 7.28 4.55 1.76
N PHE A 93 6.25 5.02 2.46
CA PHE A 93 6.28 6.35 3.09
C PHE A 93 7.21 6.43 4.29
N ILE A 94 7.43 5.33 5.02
CA ILE A 94 8.46 5.25 6.07
C ILE A 94 9.85 5.40 5.45
N LEU A 95 10.15 4.66 4.39
CA LEU A 95 11.41 4.79 3.65
C LEU A 95 11.60 6.22 3.13
N GLY A 96 10.58 6.76 2.48
CA GLY A 96 10.58 8.11 1.98
C GLY A 96 10.82 9.18 3.04
N ASN A 97 10.25 9.00 4.24
CA ASN A 97 10.49 9.87 5.38
C ASN A 97 11.96 9.87 5.85
N MET A 98 12.66 8.76 5.63
CA MET A 98 14.10 8.60 5.92
C MET A 98 15.00 9.10 4.78
N VAL A 99 14.56 9.02 3.52
CA VAL A 99 15.34 9.48 2.37
C VAL A 99 15.28 11.01 2.23
N PHE A 100 14.10 11.62 2.38
CA PHE A 100 13.93 13.06 2.13
C PHE A 100 14.00 13.89 3.42
N LYS A 101 14.78 14.98 3.38
CA LYS A 101 14.95 15.92 4.51
C LYS A 101 13.89 17.03 4.55
N ARG A 102 13.30 17.41 3.41
CA ARG A 102 12.26 18.46 3.28
C ARG A 102 11.12 17.96 2.41
N GLN A 103 9.89 18.45 2.67
CA GLN A 103 8.67 18.13 1.91
C GLN A 103 8.52 16.63 1.67
N LYS A 104 8.60 15.85 2.75
CA LYS A 104 8.82 14.41 2.69
C LYS A 104 7.73 13.67 1.92
N VAL A 105 6.47 14.00 2.21
CA VAL A 105 5.31 13.39 1.55
C VAL A 105 5.21 13.76 0.06
N ALA A 106 5.41 15.04 -0.28
CA ALA A 106 5.34 15.46 -1.69
C ALA A 106 6.45 14.81 -2.54
N ARG A 107 7.68 14.76 -2.00
CA ARG A 107 8.82 14.15 -2.70
C ARG A 107 8.67 12.64 -2.84
N THR A 108 8.04 11.96 -1.88
CA THR A 108 7.72 10.53 -2.04
C THR A 108 6.72 10.30 -3.17
N PHE A 109 5.69 11.14 -3.30
CA PHE A 109 4.75 11.03 -4.40
C PHE A 109 5.41 11.27 -5.75
N ILE A 110 6.20 12.34 -5.87
CA ILE A 110 6.93 12.64 -7.12
C ILE A 110 7.89 11.49 -7.47
N SER A 111 8.59 10.93 -6.48
CA SER A 111 9.47 9.78 -6.68
C SER A 111 8.71 8.55 -7.14
N LEU A 112 7.52 8.28 -6.59
CA LEU A 112 6.70 7.14 -6.95
C LEU A 112 6.17 7.27 -8.38
N ILE A 113 5.71 8.46 -8.76
CA ILE A 113 5.29 8.81 -10.13
C ILE A 113 6.47 8.65 -11.09
N GLY A 114 7.65 9.16 -10.73
CA GLY A 114 8.85 9.05 -11.56
C GLY A 114 9.29 7.61 -11.79
N ILE A 115 9.26 6.77 -10.75
CA ILE A 115 9.56 5.33 -10.88
C ILE A 115 8.51 4.64 -11.74
N GLY A 116 7.22 4.95 -11.56
CA GLY A 116 6.14 4.42 -12.39
C GLY A 116 6.31 4.77 -13.86
N PHE A 117 6.70 6.02 -14.15
CA PHE A 117 6.99 6.47 -15.51
C PHE A 117 8.18 5.73 -16.14
N LEU A 118 9.27 5.55 -15.38
CA LEU A 118 10.43 4.78 -15.83
C LEU A 118 10.09 3.31 -16.12
N LEU A 119 9.32 2.67 -15.25
CA LEU A 119 8.82 1.31 -15.48
C LEU A 119 7.95 1.25 -16.74
N GLY A 120 7.07 2.24 -16.95
CA GLY A 120 6.28 2.35 -18.17
C GLY A 120 7.14 2.43 -19.44
N LEU A 121 8.22 3.23 -19.42
CA LEU A 121 9.16 3.30 -20.54
C LEU A 121 9.86 1.96 -20.80
N VAL A 122 10.28 1.26 -19.74
CA VAL A 122 10.88 -0.08 -19.88
C VAL A 122 9.89 -1.06 -20.50
N MET A 123 8.63 -1.06 -20.05
CA MET A 123 7.59 -1.91 -20.63
C MET A 123 7.34 -1.61 -22.12
N LEU A 124 7.35 -0.33 -22.52
CA LEU A 124 7.25 0.05 -23.93
C LEU A 124 8.42 -0.49 -24.76
N LEU A 125 9.65 -0.48 -24.22
CA LEU A 125 10.81 -1.07 -24.90
C LEU A 125 10.68 -2.58 -25.02
N VAL A 126 10.20 -3.26 -23.98
CA VAL A 126 9.92 -4.71 -23.99
C VAL A 126 8.89 -5.03 -25.07
N PHE A 127 7.79 -4.27 -25.15
CA PHE A 127 6.78 -4.48 -26.19
C PHE A 127 7.34 -4.28 -27.59
N ARG A 128 8.19 -3.26 -27.79
CA ARG A 128 8.87 -3.06 -29.06
C ARG A 128 9.81 -4.22 -29.43
N ALA A 129 10.48 -4.83 -28.44
CA ALA A 129 11.41 -5.93 -28.66
C ALA A 129 10.72 -7.26 -28.98
N ILE A 130 9.58 -7.54 -28.35
CA ILE A 130 8.81 -8.78 -28.54
C ILE A 130 8.06 -8.78 -29.89
N GLY A 131 7.71 -7.59 -30.40
CA GLY A 131 6.92 -7.43 -31.61
C GLY A 131 5.42 -7.51 -31.34
N LEU A 132 4.64 -6.63 -31.99
CA LEU A 132 3.21 -6.44 -31.74
C LEU A 132 2.39 -7.73 -31.95
N GLU A 133 2.73 -8.50 -32.98
CA GLU A 133 2.01 -9.72 -33.37
C GLU A 133 2.03 -10.82 -32.29
N ASN A 134 3.14 -10.95 -31.57
CA ASN A 134 3.26 -11.92 -30.48
C ASN A 134 2.45 -11.49 -29.25
N ILE A 135 2.32 -10.18 -29.04
CA ILE A 135 1.54 -9.60 -27.94
C ILE A 135 0.05 -9.75 -28.23
N GLU A 136 -0.38 -9.53 -29.48
CA GLU A 136 -1.77 -9.75 -29.90
C GLU A 136 -2.19 -11.21 -29.71
N ARG A 137 -1.37 -12.16 -30.16
CA ARG A 137 -1.63 -13.60 -29.94
C ARG A 137 -1.71 -13.97 -28.46
N PHE A 138 -0.85 -13.36 -27.63
CA PHE A 138 -0.93 -13.53 -26.19
C PHE A 138 -2.22 -12.91 -25.62
N ALA A 139 -2.58 -11.70 -26.02
CA ALA A 139 -3.80 -11.02 -25.59
C ALA A 139 -5.06 -11.82 -25.95
N ASP A 140 -5.13 -12.38 -27.16
CA ASP A 140 -6.25 -13.22 -27.60
C ASP A 140 -6.35 -14.52 -26.79
N SER A 141 -5.20 -15.14 -26.45
CA SER A 141 -5.19 -16.33 -25.59
C SER A 141 -5.70 -16.03 -24.17
N ILE A 142 -5.40 -14.84 -23.65
CA ILE A 142 -5.87 -14.38 -22.34
C ILE A 142 -7.37 -14.06 -22.40
N LEU A 143 -7.84 -13.37 -23.44
CA LEU A 143 -9.26 -13.00 -23.61
C LEU A 143 -10.16 -14.21 -23.83
N ALA A 144 -9.67 -15.28 -24.49
CA ALA A 144 -10.42 -16.50 -24.71
C ALA A 144 -10.76 -17.27 -23.41
N GLU A 145 -10.00 -17.05 -22.33
CA GLU A 145 -10.19 -17.73 -21.06
C GLU A 145 -11.11 -16.97 -20.10
N PHE A 146 -11.52 -15.74 -20.43
CA PHE A 146 -12.54 -15.00 -19.69
C PHE A 146 -13.96 -15.44 -20.10
N PRO A 147 -14.86 -15.71 -19.14
CA PRO A 147 -16.26 -15.98 -19.46
C PRO A 147 -16.90 -14.76 -20.15
N LYS A 148 -17.61 -14.97 -21.26
CA LYS A 148 -18.23 -13.91 -22.09
C LYS A 148 -19.42 -13.19 -21.45
N GLU A 149 -19.95 -13.71 -20.35
CA GLU A 149 -21.05 -13.10 -19.59
C GLU A 149 -20.46 -12.22 -18.49
N ILE A 150 -20.02 -11.04 -18.90
CA ILE A 150 -19.55 -10.00 -17.97
C ILE A 150 -20.68 -8.97 -17.85
N ASP A 151 -21.46 -9.05 -16.78
CA ASP A 151 -22.23 -7.89 -16.34
C ASP A 151 -21.24 -6.90 -15.72
N ASN A 152 -20.99 -5.79 -16.43
CA ASN A 152 -20.01 -4.76 -16.07
C ASN A 152 -20.17 -4.19 -14.66
N TRP A 153 -21.35 -4.33 -14.05
CA TRP A 153 -21.65 -3.86 -12.70
C TRP A 153 -21.21 -4.83 -11.59
N ASP A 154 -21.09 -6.13 -11.87
CA ASP A 154 -20.71 -7.14 -10.87
C ASP A 154 -19.20 -7.29 -10.70
N ILE A 155 -18.38 -6.87 -11.67
CA ILE A 155 -16.91 -6.85 -11.53
C ILE A 155 -16.46 -5.89 -10.42
N LEU A 156 -17.20 -4.80 -10.20
CA LEU A 156 -16.86 -3.79 -9.20
C LEU A 156 -17.19 -4.24 -7.77
N SER A 157 -17.98 -5.31 -7.62
CA SER A 157 -18.29 -5.94 -6.34
C SER A 157 -17.19 -6.94 -5.98
N TYR A 158 -16.35 -6.58 -5.00
CA TYR A 158 -15.23 -7.38 -4.53
C TYR A 158 -15.61 -8.81 -4.11
N SER A 159 -16.80 -9.00 -3.52
CA SER A 159 -17.28 -10.32 -3.08
C SER A 159 -17.57 -11.26 -4.25
N THR A 160 -18.25 -10.74 -5.29
CA THR A 160 -18.57 -11.44 -6.54
C THR A 160 -17.30 -11.70 -7.36
N PHE A 161 -16.37 -10.74 -7.36
CA PHE A 161 -15.06 -10.91 -8.00
C PHE A 161 -14.26 -12.07 -7.36
N ASN A 162 -14.16 -12.06 -6.03
CA ASN A 162 -13.39 -13.04 -5.28
C ASN A 162 -13.96 -14.47 -5.36
N SER A 163 -15.29 -14.64 -5.39
CA SER A 163 -15.92 -15.97 -5.47
C SER A 163 -15.94 -16.55 -6.88
N THR A 164 -16.16 -15.72 -7.90
CA THR A 164 -16.33 -16.19 -9.28
C THR A 164 -15.02 -16.28 -10.05
N TYR A 165 -14.10 -15.34 -9.84
CA TYR A 165 -12.94 -15.16 -10.73
C TYR A 165 -11.62 -15.68 -10.13
N ARG A 166 -11.52 -15.81 -8.80
CA ARG A 166 -10.28 -16.28 -8.14
C ARG A 166 -9.92 -17.74 -8.47
N HIS A 167 -10.87 -18.53 -8.93
CA HIS A 167 -10.67 -19.93 -9.30
C HIS A 167 -10.09 -20.11 -10.70
N ILE A 168 -10.17 -19.09 -11.58
CA ILE A 168 -9.58 -19.12 -12.92
C ILE A 168 -8.04 -19.15 -12.77
N PRO A 169 -7.34 -20.11 -13.39
CA PRO A 169 -5.90 -20.33 -13.16
C PRO A 169 -5.05 -19.10 -13.52
N LEU A 170 -5.41 -18.37 -14.57
CA LEU A 170 -4.73 -17.12 -14.97
C LEU A 170 -4.87 -16.03 -13.90
N ILE A 171 -6.09 -15.75 -13.45
CA ILE A 171 -6.37 -14.70 -12.44
C ILE A 171 -5.66 -15.05 -11.13
N ARG A 172 -5.71 -16.31 -10.71
CA ARG A 172 -4.98 -16.79 -9.53
C ARG A 172 -3.48 -16.55 -9.64
N ASN A 173 -2.88 -16.88 -10.79
CA ASN A 173 -1.44 -16.69 -11.00
C ASN A 173 -1.07 -15.19 -11.00
N ILE A 174 -1.88 -14.33 -11.61
CA ILE A 174 -1.68 -12.87 -11.60
C ILE A 174 -1.73 -12.33 -10.16
N ILE A 175 -2.71 -12.76 -9.36
CA ILE A 175 -2.85 -12.34 -7.96
C ILE A 175 -1.62 -12.77 -7.14
N ILE A 176 -1.14 -14.01 -7.30
CA ILE A 176 0.05 -14.51 -6.60
C ILE A 176 1.28 -13.68 -6.99
N ILE A 177 1.47 -13.41 -8.28
CA ILE A 177 2.57 -12.58 -8.78
C ILE A 177 2.48 -11.18 -8.16
N ALA A 178 1.31 -10.54 -8.16
CA ALA A 178 1.11 -9.21 -7.59
C ALA A 178 1.46 -9.14 -6.09
N TYR A 179 1.00 -10.11 -5.29
CA TYR A 179 1.35 -10.16 -3.86
C TYR A 179 2.83 -10.44 -3.63
N SER A 180 3.47 -11.31 -4.43
CA SER A 180 4.91 -11.57 -4.31
C SER A 180 5.76 -10.33 -4.64
N VAL A 181 5.40 -9.59 -5.69
CA VAL A 181 6.06 -8.33 -6.06
C VAL A 181 5.90 -7.29 -4.96
N THR A 182 4.70 -7.16 -4.41
CA THR A 182 4.42 -6.25 -3.29
C THR A 182 5.22 -6.63 -2.04
N GLY A 183 5.32 -7.92 -1.73
CA GLY A 183 6.17 -8.45 -0.67
C GLY A 183 7.65 -8.11 -0.86
N LEU A 184 8.16 -8.20 -2.10
CA LEU A 184 9.55 -7.85 -2.41
C LEU A 184 9.81 -6.34 -2.27
N ILE A 185 8.88 -5.50 -2.76
CA ILE A 185 8.96 -4.04 -2.60
C ILE A 185 8.99 -3.66 -1.12
N THR A 186 8.17 -4.30 -0.31
CA THR A 186 8.10 -3.98 1.13
C THR A 186 9.35 -4.46 1.87
N ALA A 187 9.87 -5.65 1.56
CA ALA A 187 11.14 -6.13 2.10
C ALA A 187 12.30 -5.19 1.73
N THR A 188 12.38 -4.72 0.48
CA THR A 188 13.41 -3.76 0.06
C THR A 188 13.27 -2.41 0.78
N CYS A 189 12.04 -1.95 1.04
CA CYS A 189 11.79 -0.75 1.85
C CYS A 189 12.31 -0.92 3.28
N TRP A 190 12.07 -2.07 3.91
CA TRP A 190 12.53 -2.36 5.27
C TRP A 190 14.06 -2.41 5.36
N VAL A 191 14.69 -3.12 4.43
CA VAL A 191 16.16 -3.19 4.35
C VAL A 191 16.75 -1.80 4.11
N GLY A 192 16.12 -0.99 3.26
CA GLY A 192 16.52 0.40 3.01
C GLY A 192 16.45 1.27 4.27
N VAL A 193 15.34 1.20 5.02
CA VAL A 193 15.17 1.93 6.29
C VAL A 193 16.21 1.48 7.32
N TYR A 194 16.42 0.17 7.46
CA TYR A 194 17.43 -0.39 8.36
C TYR A 194 18.84 0.09 8.03
N ARG A 195 19.22 0.03 6.76
CA ARG A 195 20.53 0.48 6.30
C ARG A 195 20.71 1.97 6.60
N LEU A 196 19.71 2.80 6.29
CA LEU A 196 19.75 4.23 6.56
C LEU A 196 19.94 4.53 8.05
N ILE A 197 19.16 3.89 8.93
CA ILE A 197 19.28 4.05 10.40
C ILE A 197 20.65 3.58 10.92
N LYS A 198 21.20 2.50 10.35
CA LYS A 198 22.53 2.02 10.72
C LYS A 198 23.63 3.00 10.30
N THR A 199 23.51 3.60 9.11
CA THR A 199 24.50 4.53 8.57
C THR A 199 24.41 5.94 9.12
N THR A 200 23.25 6.38 9.63
CA THR A 200 23.10 7.69 10.28
C THR A 200 23.58 7.73 11.73
N LYS A 201 24.33 6.71 12.19
CA LYS A 201 25.10 6.77 13.43
C LYS A 201 26.28 7.72 13.26
N TYR A 202 26.01 9.00 13.48
CA TYR A 202 26.94 10.13 13.64
C TYR A 202 27.80 10.45 12.41
#